data_AF-A0A9Q1CE71-F1
#
_entry.id   AF-A0A9Q1CE71-F1
#
_cell.length_a   1.000
_cell.length_b   1.000
_cell.length_c   1.000
_cell.angle_alpha   90.00
_cell.angle_beta   90.00
_cell.angle_gamma   90.00
#
_symmetry.space_group_name_H-M   'P 1'
#
loop_
_entity.id
_entity.type
_entity.pdbx_description
1 polymer ?
#
loop_
_entity_poly.entity_id
_entity_poly.type
_entity_poly.pdbx_seq_one_letter_code
_entity_poly.pdbx_strand_id
1 'polypeptide(L)'
;MDQGAAPEWLIRSKVNLLNTEEWQLFQDELEAAVETQLIEGQVSHFTDLSGEEKRATVQRAVDTLQDGDAYKRLCSSISSALESQILKSANSKVAAASSYTANGWPNFQQEAEEGIVHLMKKWPEMKYKFHACLNTQFPPVIRKVAWALYLENPKVRAEYLEKSRHNPEDVMSILDLEITKKCEHLLQTEPTFQPLKAIPKSLHLMKSVLSFYHLSRQISSSLIDTDYMLAVPFVYNALSNKPTALLHELDKASTAEQFFSFMETRFGYMKESYNSEFDTSWSEFNRHLTSKLSYVDNDLQTYLQDVLSKDPSASSTDKFAEGMKALARPMVRCLFVGFLSLDTVMFVWDQYVIGLDAPSYDVIPFITAIMISLLRLSILQCQNVKEVIECLRTNGIKLKKELFMYEINRCFYRYLRASLHGNAGIKMDSSHYPAPWNKDSSDHSEAETQRLQKLLEEESRKMQKIEEKSALEIRSLKKEIEELKEKIEKQKQEQNQEGNKEQGEK
;
A
#
# COMPACT_ATOMS: atom_id res chain seq x y z
N MET A 1 -17.67 16.99 -6.82
CA MET A 1 -17.83 16.51 -5.43
C MET A 1 -18.63 17.56 -4.68
N ASP A 2 -19.66 17.16 -3.95
CA ASP A 2 -20.48 18.08 -3.16
C ASP A 2 -19.64 18.67 -2.02
N GLN A 3 -19.52 20.00 -1.97
CA GLN A 3 -18.75 20.71 -0.95
C GLN A 3 -19.60 20.78 0.31
N GLY A 4 -19.62 19.69 1.08
CA GLY A 4 -20.23 19.69 2.41
C GLY A 4 -19.66 20.81 3.27
N ALA A 5 -20.50 21.34 4.17
CA ALA A 5 -20.09 22.40 5.10
C ALA A 5 -18.84 21.98 5.89
N ALA A 6 -17.93 22.93 6.13
CA ALA A 6 -16.74 22.69 6.93
C ALA A 6 -17.13 22.27 8.36
N PRO A 7 -16.40 21.32 9.00
CA PRO A 7 -16.63 21.00 10.39
C PRO A 7 -16.56 22.25 11.27
N GLU A 8 -17.48 22.37 12.22
CA GLU A 8 -17.62 23.60 13.03
C GLU A 8 -16.33 23.92 13.80
N TRP A 9 -15.66 22.90 14.34
CA TRP A 9 -14.40 23.06 15.06
C TRP A 9 -13.30 23.65 14.17
N LEU A 10 -13.29 23.33 12.87
CA LEU A 10 -12.31 23.84 11.91
C LEU A 10 -12.55 25.32 11.61
N ILE A 11 -13.82 25.72 11.47
CA ILE A 11 -14.23 27.12 11.32
C ILE A 11 -13.80 27.92 12.56
N ARG A 12 -14.12 27.42 13.75
CA ARG A 12 -13.73 28.07 15.03
C ARG A 12 -12.22 28.17 15.17
N SER A 13 -11.47 27.13 14.76
CA SER A 13 -10.00 27.15 14.77
C SER A 13 -9.47 28.28 13.90
N LYS A 14 -9.98 28.41 12.66
CA LYS A 14 -9.60 29.49 11.75
C LYS A 14 -9.89 30.87 12.35
N VAL A 15 -11.09 31.07 12.90
CA VAL A 15 -11.47 32.37 13.50
C VAL A 15 -10.58 32.71 14.70
N ASN A 16 -10.26 31.74 15.55
CA ASN A 16 -9.38 31.98 16.69
C ASN A 16 -7.97 32.37 16.22
N LEU A 17 -7.43 31.67 15.22
CA LEU A 17 -6.08 31.91 14.69
C LEU A 17 -5.94 33.29 14.06
N LEU A 18 -6.93 33.76 13.30
CA LEU A 18 -6.89 35.10 12.69
C LEU A 18 -6.82 36.24 13.70
N ASN A 19 -7.19 35.99 14.95
CA ASN A 19 -7.17 36.96 16.03
C ASN A 19 -5.92 36.85 16.92
N THR A 20 -4.96 35.98 16.62
CA THR A 20 -3.75 35.84 17.45
C THR A 20 -2.63 36.77 17.00
N GLU A 21 -1.75 37.12 17.94
CA GLU A 21 -0.57 37.93 17.67
C GLU A 21 0.40 37.22 16.71
N GLU A 22 0.50 35.89 16.78
CA GLU A 22 1.37 35.13 15.86
C GLU A 22 0.91 35.21 14.41
N TRP A 23 -0.40 35.27 14.16
CA TRP A 23 -0.92 35.48 12.81
C TRP A 23 -0.58 36.87 12.28
N GLN A 24 -0.74 37.91 13.10
CA GLN A 24 -0.43 39.29 12.71
C GLN A 24 1.07 39.45 12.42
N LEU A 25 1.94 38.93 13.30
CA LEU A 25 3.39 38.96 13.09
C LEU A 25 3.81 38.23 11.80
N PHE A 26 3.24 37.06 11.54
CA PHE A 26 3.52 36.34 10.30
C PHE A 26 3.01 37.09 9.07
N GLN A 27 1.83 37.72 9.16
CA GLN A 27 1.27 38.50 8.07
C GLN A 27 2.16 39.69 7.73
N ASP A 28 2.65 40.43 8.72
CA ASP A 28 3.57 41.56 8.52
C ASP A 28 4.86 41.11 7.82
N GLU A 29 5.46 40.00 8.26
CA GLU A 29 6.66 39.43 7.62
C GLU A 29 6.38 38.93 6.19
N LEU A 30 5.21 38.33 5.96
CA LEU A 30 4.81 37.85 4.63
C LEU A 30 4.59 39.00 3.66
N GLU A 31 3.93 40.08 4.08
CA GLU A 31 3.73 41.29 3.26
C GLU A 31 5.08 41.89 2.86
N ALA A 32 6.01 42.05 3.81
CA ALA A 32 7.36 42.54 3.54
C ALA A 32 8.15 41.62 2.58
N ALA A 33 8.02 40.29 2.72
CA ALA A 33 8.66 39.33 1.84
C ALA A 33 8.08 39.37 0.42
N VAL A 34 6.75 39.54 0.29
CA VAL A 34 6.09 39.71 -1.02
C VAL A 34 6.53 41.00 -1.69
N GLU A 35 6.60 42.12 -0.96
CA GLU A 35 7.10 43.39 -1.50
C GLU A 35 8.53 43.26 -2.01
N THR A 36 9.40 42.57 -1.25
CA THR A 36 10.77 42.29 -1.69
C THR A 36 10.79 41.50 -3.00
N GLN A 37 9.97 40.45 -3.11
CA GLN A 37 9.87 39.65 -4.35
C GLN A 37 9.30 40.46 -5.54
N LEU A 38 8.41 41.42 -5.31
CA LEU A 38 7.89 42.31 -6.34
C LEU A 38 8.95 43.30 -6.84
N ILE A 39 9.74 43.87 -5.94
CA ILE A 39 10.86 44.76 -6.27
C ILE A 39 11.91 44.01 -7.09
N GLU A 40 12.29 42.80 -6.65
CA GLU A 40 13.24 41.94 -7.37
C GLU A 40 12.71 41.54 -8.77
N GLY A 41 11.40 41.30 -8.88
CA GLY A 41 10.72 40.99 -10.13
C GLY A 41 10.43 42.19 -11.04
N GLN A 42 10.78 43.42 -10.63
CA GLN A 42 10.44 44.66 -11.32
C GLN A 42 8.94 44.85 -11.59
N VAL A 43 8.09 44.40 -10.65
CA VAL A 43 6.63 44.51 -10.74
C VAL A 43 6.15 45.59 -9.76
N SER A 44 5.41 46.58 -10.28
CA SER A 44 4.97 47.74 -9.50
C SER A 44 3.93 47.38 -8.43
N HIS A 45 2.95 46.55 -8.76
CA HIS A 45 1.90 46.16 -7.81
C HIS A 45 1.58 44.68 -7.89
N PHE A 46 1.29 44.07 -6.74
CA PHE A 46 0.84 42.67 -6.67
C PHE A 46 -0.42 42.44 -7.51
N THR A 47 -1.29 43.44 -7.66
CA THR A 47 -2.51 43.38 -8.47
C THR A 47 -2.26 43.08 -9.94
N ASP A 48 -1.09 43.48 -10.45
CA ASP A 48 -0.71 43.40 -11.87
C ASP A 48 -0.32 41.97 -12.27
N LEU A 49 -0.06 41.11 -11.29
CA LEU A 49 0.22 39.70 -11.48
C LEU A 49 -1.06 38.91 -11.83
N SER A 50 -0.92 37.94 -12.73
CA SER A 50 -1.94 36.90 -12.95
C SER A 50 -2.18 36.08 -11.68
N GLY A 51 -3.29 35.33 -11.63
CA GLY A 51 -3.59 34.49 -10.47
C GLY A 51 -2.53 33.43 -10.17
N GLU A 52 -1.83 32.92 -11.18
CA GLU A 52 -0.73 31.97 -11.02
C GLU A 52 0.52 32.63 -10.48
N GLU A 53 0.88 33.80 -11.02
CA GLU A 53 2.04 34.57 -10.56
C GLU A 53 1.85 35.09 -9.13
N LYS A 54 0.63 35.49 -8.76
CA LYS A 54 0.28 35.82 -7.37
C LYS A 54 0.57 34.65 -6.44
N ARG A 55 0.10 33.45 -6.78
CA ARG A 55 0.35 32.24 -6.00
C ARG A 55 1.84 31.89 -5.93
N ALA A 56 2.55 31.95 -7.04
CA ALA A 56 3.98 31.64 -7.10
C ALA A 56 4.82 32.66 -6.31
N THR A 57 4.42 33.93 -6.29
CA THR A 57 5.10 34.99 -5.53
C THR A 57 4.87 34.81 -4.03
N VAL A 58 3.62 34.57 -3.61
CA VAL A 58 3.31 34.27 -2.21
C VAL A 58 4.01 32.98 -1.75
N GLN A 59 4.06 31.93 -2.58
CA GLN A 59 4.75 30.69 -2.22
C GLN A 59 6.24 30.93 -2.00
N ARG A 60 6.94 31.66 -2.89
CA ARG A 60 8.35 32.01 -2.72
C ARG A 60 8.60 32.84 -1.45
N ALA A 61 7.70 33.78 -1.14
CA ALA A 61 7.76 34.55 0.09
C ALA A 61 7.62 33.65 1.33
N VAL A 62 6.64 32.72 1.33
CA VAL A 62 6.49 31.73 2.41
C VAL A 62 7.71 30.84 2.54
N ASP A 63 8.28 30.35 1.43
CA ASP A 63 9.47 29.50 1.44
C ASP A 63 10.69 30.22 2.07
N THR A 64 10.79 31.54 1.85
CA THR A 64 11.85 32.37 2.45
C THR A 64 11.66 32.53 3.97
N LEU A 65 10.41 32.55 4.43
CA LEU A 65 10.06 32.71 5.85
C LEU A 65 10.00 31.40 6.63
N GLN A 66 10.06 30.25 5.95
CA GLN A 66 9.80 28.93 6.53
C GLN A 66 10.76 28.57 7.69
N ASP A 67 11.99 29.07 7.65
CA ASP A 67 12.98 28.87 8.72
C ASP A 67 12.92 29.93 9.84
N GLY A 68 12.10 30.98 9.66
CA GLY A 68 11.96 32.11 10.58
C GLY A 68 11.14 31.80 11.84
N ASP A 69 11.35 32.61 12.89
CA ASP A 69 10.70 32.43 14.18
C ASP A 69 9.19 32.69 14.12
N ALA A 70 8.74 33.69 13.36
CA ALA A 70 7.31 33.99 13.23
C ALA A 70 6.54 32.84 12.57
N TYR A 71 7.10 32.26 11.50
CA TYR A 71 6.52 31.08 10.85
C TYR A 71 6.41 29.89 11.82
N LYS A 72 7.49 29.58 12.55
CA LYS A 72 7.49 28.49 13.54
C LYS A 72 6.48 28.72 14.66
N ARG A 73 6.39 29.95 15.19
CA ARG A 73 5.40 30.32 16.22
C ARG A 73 3.98 30.19 15.69
N LEU A 74 3.72 30.64 14.47
CA LEU A 74 2.41 30.48 13.83
C LEU A 74 2.07 29.00 13.68
N CYS A 75 2.99 28.16 13.19
CA CYS A 75 2.76 26.71 13.08
C CYS A 75 2.41 26.07 14.43
N SER A 76 3.13 26.42 15.51
CA SER A 76 2.81 25.95 16.87
C SER A 76 1.44 26.43 17.37
N SER A 77 1.08 27.69 17.07
CA SER A 77 -0.24 28.25 17.40
C SER A 77 -1.36 27.53 16.65
N ILE A 78 -1.17 27.28 15.34
CA ILE A 78 -2.09 26.49 14.50
C ILE A 78 -2.31 25.09 15.09
N SER A 79 -1.23 24.36 15.39
CA SER A 79 -1.36 23.00 15.94
C SER A 79 -2.10 22.99 17.27
N SER A 80 -1.75 23.90 18.18
CA SER A 80 -2.40 24.03 19.50
C SER A 80 -3.88 24.37 19.38
N ALA A 81 -4.24 25.28 18.45
CA ALA A 81 -5.61 25.67 18.18
C ALA A 81 -6.43 24.49 17.61
N LEU A 82 -5.89 23.78 16.62
CA LEU A 82 -6.55 22.63 16.00
C LEU A 82 -6.76 21.51 17.03
N GLU A 83 -5.73 21.10 17.77
CA GLU A 83 -5.82 20.06 18.78
C GLU A 83 -6.87 20.38 19.84
N SER A 84 -6.85 21.61 20.37
CA SER A 84 -7.82 22.06 21.39
C SER A 84 -9.25 22.02 20.87
N GLN A 85 -9.50 22.44 19.63
CA GLN A 85 -10.86 22.49 19.07
C GLN A 85 -11.36 21.11 18.66
N ILE A 86 -10.51 20.24 18.09
CA ILE A 86 -10.87 18.85 17.78
C ILE A 86 -11.22 18.12 19.09
N LEU A 87 -10.41 18.29 20.14
CA LEU A 87 -10.67 17.66 21.45
C LEU A 87 -11.99 18.15 22.05
N LYS A 88 -12.29 19.44 21.97
CA LYS A 88 -13.59 20.00 22.41
C LYS A 88 -14.76 19.41 21.63
N SER A 89 -14.64 19.28 20.30
CA SER A 89 -15.67 18.68 19.45
C SER A 89 -15.89 17.21 19.82
N ALA A 90 -14.82 16.42 19.90
CA ALA A 90 -14.88 15.02 20.28
C ALA A 90 -15.53 14.81 21.66
N ASN A 91 -15.13 15.61 22.66
CA ASN A 91 -15.69 15.54 24.01
C ASN A 91 -17.17 15.94 24.07
N SER A 92 -17.60 16.93 23.29
CA SER A 92 -19.02 17.30 23.21
C SER A 92 -19.89 16.18 22.64
N LYS A 93 -19.39 15.42 21.64
CA LYS A 93 -20.08 14.25 21.09
C LYS A 93 -20.19 13.11 22.12
N VAL A 94 -19.14 12.88 22.92
CA VAL A 94 -19.16 11.90 24.04
C VAL A 94 -20.19 12.29 25.09
N ALA A 95 -20.18 13.56 25.52
CA ALA A 95 -21.10 14.06 26.53
C ALA A 95 -22.57 13.96 26.10
N ALA A 96 -22.85 14.17 24.80
CA ALA A 96 -24.20 14.03 24.24
C ALA A 96 -24.66 12.56 24.12
N ALA A 97 -23.74 11.59 23.95
CA ALA A 97 -24.07 10.20 23.65
C ALA A 97 -24.50 9.35 24.86
N SER A 98 -24.53 9.90 26.09
CA SER A 98 -24.94 9.20 27.34
C SER A 98 -24.23 7.85 27.61
N SER A 99 -23.14 7.57 26.91
CA SER A 99 -22.39 6.32 26.92
C SER A 99 -20.96 6.62 27.39
N TYR A 100 -20.67 6.27 28.65
CA TYR A 100 -19.31 6.33 29.21
C TYR A 100 -18.49 5.15 28.69
N THR A 101 -18.04 5.20 27.44
CA THR A 101 -16.93 4.35 26.99
C THR A 101 -15.63 5.15 27.14
N ALA A 102 -14.67 4.55 27.84
CA ALA A 102 -13.54 5.23 28.47
C ALA A 102 -12.48 5.83 27.53
N ASN A 103 -12.63 5.72 26.21
CA ASN A 103 -11.61 6.17 25.26
C ASN A 103 -12.20 7.20 24.30
N GLY A 104 -11.94 8.50 24.52
CA GLY A 104 -12.34 9.59 23.61
C GLY A 104 -11.58 9.61 22.26
N TRP A 105 -10.62 8.71 22.09
CA TRP A 105 -9.76 8.63 20.92
C TRP A 105 -10.48 8.34 19.59
N PRO A 106 -11.42 7.38 19.48
CA PRO A 106 -12.13 7.14 18.23
C PRO A 106 -12.92 8.36 17.75
N ASN A 107 -13.48 9.13 18.68
CA ASN A 107 -14.21 10.36 18.36
C ASN A 107 -13.26 11.47 17.89
N PHE A 108 -12.09 11.60 18.52
CA PHE A 108 -11.04 12.51 18.06
C PHE A 108 -10.59 12.16 16.64
N GLN A 109 -10.34 10.87 16.39
CA GLN A 109 -9.92 10.37 15.08
C GLN A 109 -10.99 10.67 14.01
N GLN A 110 -12.25 10.40 14.29
CA GLN A 110 -13.34 10.69 13.35
C GLN A 110 -13.41 12.19 13.01
N GLU A 111 -13.28 13.07 14.00
CA GLU A 111 -13.27 14.53 13.79
C GLU A 111 -12.08 14.98 12.93
N ALA A 112 -10.89 14.45 13.21
CA ALA A 112 -9.70 14.73 12.42
C ALA A 112 -9.85 14.24 10.98
N GLU A 113 -10.42 13.04 10.78
CA GLU A 113 -10.73 12.51 9.45
C GLU A 113 -11.70 13.39 8.67
N GLU A 114 -12.80 13.83 9.31
CA GLU A 114 -13.78 14.76 8.72
C GLU A 114 -13.12 16.09 8.30
N GLY A 115 -12.24 16.64 9.14
CA GLY A 115 -11.45 17.84 8.82
C GLY A 115 -10.54 17.65 7.61
N ILE A 116 -9.76 16.58 7.59
CA ILE A 116 -8.81 16.30 6.50
C ILE A 116 -9.56 16.06 5.19
N VAL A 117 -10.66 15.30 5.21
CA VAL A 117 -11.52 15.08 4.04
C VAL A 117 -12.02 16.42 3.50
N HIS A 118 -12.48 17.32 4.37
CA HIS A 118 -12.94 18.64 3.96
C HIS A 118 -11.81 19.47 3.34
N LEU A 119 -10.65 19.54 4.01
CA LEU A 119 -9.48 20.29 3.55
C LEU A 119 -9.00 19.80 2.19
N MET A 120 -8.90 18.49 2.00
CA MET A 120 -8.43 17.88 0.75
C MET A 120 -9.44 18.01 -0.40
N LYS A 121 -10.74 18.05 -0.11
CA LYS A 121 -11.76 18.39 -1.11
C LYS A 121 -11.73 19.85 -1.52
N LYS A 122 -11.36 20.74 -0.59
CA LYS A 122 -11.29 22.18 -0.81
C LYS A 122 -10.01 22.58 -1.55
N TRP A 123 -8.90 21.92 -1.26
CA TRP A 123 -7.57 22.17 -1.80
C TRP A 123 -6.94 20.88 -2.36
N PRO A 124 -7.47 20.34 -3.46
CA PRO A 124 -6.99 19.09 -4.06
C PRO A 124 -5.53 19.16 -4.53
N GLU A 125 -5.03 20.36 -4.86
CA GLU A 125 -3.63 20.62 -5.21
C GLU A 125 -2.66 20.32 -4.06
N MET A 126 -3.15 20.29 -2.81
CA MET A 126 -2.36 19.94 -1.63
C MET A 126 -2.22 18.44 -1.41
N LYS A 127 -2.62 17.58 -2.37
CA LYS A 127 -2.52 16.12 -2.23
C LYS A 127 -1.12 15.62 -1.88
N TYR A 128 -0.06 16.32 -2.31
CA TYR A 128 1.33 16.02 -1.94
C TYR A 128 1.58 16.02 -0.42
N LYS A 129 0.72 16.67 0.39
CA LYS A 129 0.79 16.59 1.86
C LYS A 129 0.57 15.16 2.36
N PHE A 130 -0.05 14.28 1.58
CA PHE A 130 -0.13 12.86 1.90
C PHE A 130 1.23 12.15 1.87
N HIS A 131 2.29 12.75 1.32
CA HIS A 131 3.67 12.25 1.45
C HIS A 131 4.12 12.15 2.92
N ALA A 132 3.54 12.95 3.82
CA ALA A 132 3.76 12.84 5.26
C ALA A 132 3.29 11.49 5.84
N CYS A 133 2.43 10.77 5.11
CA CYS A 133 1.97 9.43 5.47
C CYS A 133 2.86 8.32 4.90
N LEU A 134 4.07 8.64 4.44
CA LEU A 134 5.07 7.64 4.11
C LEU A 134 5.23 6.68 5.30
N ASN A 135 5.18 5.40 4.98
CA ASN A 135 5.27 4.31 5.92
C ASN A 135 4.11 4.29 6.94
N THR A 136 2.95 4.81 6.57
CA THR A 136 1.72 4.77 7.39
C THR A 136 0.55 4.32 6.53
N GLN A 137 -0.26 3.40 7.03
CA GLN A 137 -1.48 2.97 6.36
C GLN A 137 -2.56 4.06 6.51
N PHE A 138 -3.27 4.39 5.43
CA PHE A 138 -4.37 5.34 5.54
C PHE A 138 -5.56 4.76 6.32
N PRO A 139 -6.21 5.56 7.18
CA PRO A 139 -7.55 5.25 7.60
C PRO A 139 -8.49 5.13 6.38
N PRO A 140 -9.48 4.23 6.38
CA PRO A 140 -10.34 3.98 5.23
C PRO A 140 -11.02 5.22 4.63
N VAL A 141 -11.42 6.20 5.46
CA VAL A 141 -12.04 7.45 4.99
C VAL A 141 -11.03 8.32 4.24
N ILE A 142 -9.82 8.46 4.80
CA ILE A 142 -8.71 9.21 4.18
C ILE A 142 -8.27 8.53 2.89
N ARG A 143 -8.15 7.20 2.89
CA ARG A 143 -7.76 6.41 1.71
C ARG A 143 -8.65 6.71 0.50
N LYS A 144 -9.97 6.73 0.70
CA LYS A 144 -10.93 7.05 -0.36
C LYS A 144 -10.65 8.41 -1.02
N VAL A 145 -10.33 9.41 -0.21
CA VAL A 145 -10.04 10.76 -0.71
C VAL A 145 -8.66 10.82 -1.37
N ALA A 146 -7.63 10.27 -0.71
CA ALA A 146 -6.28 10.24 -1.25
C ALA A 146 -6.24 9.54 -2.61
N TRP A 147 -6.78 8.33 -2.72
CA TRP A 147 -6.81 7.58 -3.97
C TRP A 147 -7.60 8.32 -5.05
N ALA A 148 -8.74 8.94 -4.71
CA ALA A 148 -9.49 9.73 -5.68
C ALA A 148 -8.71 10.95 -6.21
N LEU A 149 -7.85 11.57 -5.40
CA LEU A 149 -7.02 12.72 -5.81
C LEU A 149 -5.79 12.32 -6.63
N TYR A 150 -5.18 11.18 -6.31
CA TYR A 150 -4.01 10.66 -7.03
C TYR A 150 -4.39 9.96 -8.34
N LEU A 151 -5.56 9.34 -8.40
CA LEU A 151 -6.06 8.56 -9.54
C LEU A 151 -7.24 9.23 -10.24
N GLU A 152 -7.31 10.57 -10.19
CA GLU A 152 -8.38 11.32 -10.83
C GLU A 152 -8.29 11.22 -12.36
N ASN A 153 -9.39 10.88 -13.01
CA ASN A 153 -9.54 10.90 -14.46
C ASN A 153 -10.99 11.24 -14.84
N PRO A 154 -11.32 12.56 -14.88
CA PRO A 154 -12.69 13.00 -15.06
C PRO A 154 -13.30 12.55 -16.39
N LYS A 155 -12.47 12.25 -17.39
CA LYS A 155 -12.91 11.76 -18.70
C LYS A 155 -13.54 10.38 -18.59
N VAL A 156 -12.86 9.43 -17.93
CA VAL A 156 -13.37 8.07 -17.72
C VAL A 156 -14.66 8.10 -16.89
N ARG A 157 -14.68 8.92 -15.83
CA ARG A 157 -15.88 9.08 -14.98
C ARG A 157 -17.06 9.65 -15.78
N ALA A 158 -16.83 10.70 -16.58
CA ALA A 158 -17.87 11.30 -17.41
C ALA A 158 -18.42 10.31 -18.44
N GLU A 159 -17.53 9.58 -19.13
CA GLU A 159 -17.91 8.58 -20.12
C GLU A 159 -18.75 7.46 -19.51
N TYR A 160 -18.36 6.93 -18.35
CA TYR A 160 -19.15 5.91 -17.65
C TYR A 160 -20.56 6.42 -17.34
N LEU A 161 -20.66 7.61 -16.74
CA LEU A 161 -21.94 8.19 -16.32
C LEU A 161 -22.83 8.52 -17.52
N GLU A 162 -22.27 9.02 -18.61
CA GLU A 162 -23.00 9.32 -19.85
C GLU A 162 -23.61 8.04 -20.43
N LYS A 163 -22.79 7.00 -20.63
CA LYS A 163 -23.24 5.70 -21.16
C LYS A 163 -24.29 5.06 -20.25
N SER A 164 -24.00 4.97 -18.95
CA SER A 164 -24.92 4.36 -17.98
C SER A 164 -26.25 5.12 -17.88
N ARG A 165 -26.27 6.44 -18.09
CA ARG A 165 -27.49 7.25 -18.09
C ARG A 165 -28.31 7.05 -19.36
N HIS A 166 -27.66 6.82 -20.50
CA HIS A 166 -28.35 6.53 -21.76
C HIS A 166 -29.00 5.14 -21.72
N ASN A 167 -28.19 4.12 -21.49
CA ASN A 167 -28.63 2.74 -21.33
C ASN A 167 -27.65 1.99 -20.40
N PRO A 168 -28.11 1.34 -19.32
CA PRO A 168 -27.25 0.53 -18.46
C PRO A 168 -26.47 -0.58 -19.20
N GLU A 169 -26.95 -1.04 -20.36
CA GLU A 169 -26.24 -2.03 -21.18
C GLU A 169 -25.02 -1.44 -21.91
N ASP A 170 -24.94 -0.12 -22.09
CA ASP A 170 -23.84 0.54 -22.80
C ASP A 170 -22.53 0.59 -21.98
N VAL A 171 -22.58 0.18 -20.71
CA VAL A 171 -21.40 -0.02 -19.86
C VAL A 171 -21.05 -1.51 -19.68
N MET A 172 -21.80 -2.40 -20.34
CA MET A 172 -21.59 -3.84 -20.25
C MET A 172 -20.69 -4.35 -21.37
N SER A 173 -19.76 -5.22 -21.01
CA SER A 173 -18.92 -5.92 -21.96
C SER A 173 -19.72 -6.99 -22.71
N ILE A 174 -19.32 -7.27 -23.95
CA ILE A 174 -19.79 -8.45 -24.70
C ILE A 174 -19.45 -9.78 -23.98
N LEU A 175 -18.48 -9.77 -23.06
CA LEU A 175 -18.08 -10.90 -22.22
C LEU A 175 -18.54 -10.74 -20.75
N ASP A 176 -19.56 -9.91 -20.46
CA ASP A 176 -20.03 -9.64 -19.08
C ASP A 176 -20.34 -10.92 -18.29
N LEU A 177 -20.91 -11.94 -18.93
CA LEU A 177 -21.20 -13.23 -18.29
C LEU A 177 -19.92 -13.97 -17.86
N GLU A 178 -18.89 -13.97 -18.69
CA GLU A 178 -17.59 -14.58 -18.37
C GLU A 178 -16.91 -13.82 -17.23
N ILE A 179 -16.87 -12.49 -17.34
CA ILE A 179 -16.32 -11.60 -16.31
C ILE A 179 -17.04 -11.84 -14.98
N THR A 180 -18.38 -11.90 -14.98
CA THR A 180 -19.18 -12.16 -13.79
C THR A 180 -18.82 -13.50 -13.14
N LYS A 181 -18.77 -14.59 -13.92
CA LYS A 181 -18.44 -15.93 -13.41
C LYS A 181 -17.03 -15.98 -12.83
N LYS A 182 -16.07 -15.31 -13.47
CA LYS A 182 -14.68 -15.27 -13.00
C LYS A 182 -14.52 -14.42 -11.73
N CYS A 183 -15.22 -13.28 -11.63
CA CYS A 183 -15.29 -12.49 -10.40
C CYS A 183 -15.88 -13.31 -9.24
N GLU A 184 -17.02 -13.97 -9.49
CA GLU A 184 -17.67 -14.80 -8.49
C GLU A 184 -16.77 -15.95 -8.02
N HIS A 185 -16.14 -16.66 -8.96
CA HIS A 185 -15.19 -17.73 -8.64
C HIS A 185 -14.05 -17.21 -7.75
N LEU A 186 -13.36 -16.14 -8.17
CA LEU A 186 -12.25 -15.57 -7.41
C LEU A 186 -12.66 -15.12 -6.01
N LEU A 187 -13.78 -14.38 -5.89
CA LEU A 187 -14.28 -13.93 -4.58
C LEU A 187 -14.65 -15.09 -3.64
N GLN A 188 -14.96 -16.27 -4.18
CA GLN A 188 -15.32 -17.46 -3.40
C GLN A 188 -14.11 -18.33 -3.04
N THR A 189 -13.14 -18.47 -3.94
CA THR A 189 -12.04 -19.43 -3.84
C THR A 189 -10.72 -18.83 -3.36
N GLU A 190 -10.43 -17.57 -3.66
CA GLU A 190 -9.15 -16.94 -3.31
C GLU A 190 -9.10 -16.60 -1.81
N PRO A 191 -8.21 -17.23 -1.01
CA PRO A 191 -8.17 -17.05 0.44
C PRO A 191 -7.87 -15.62 0.86
N THR A 192 -7.13 -14.85 0.05
CA THR A 192 -6.84 -13.46 0.39
C THR A 192 -8.06 -12.53 0.29
N PHE A 193 -9.17 -12.98 -0.34
CA PHE A 193 -10.38 -12.17 -0.58
C PHE A 193 -11.50 -12.39 0.44
N GLN A 194 -11.25 -13.13 1.54
CA GLN A 194 -12.25 -13.38 2.59
C GLN A 194 -13.01 -12.13 3.06
N PRO A 195 -12.39 -10.95 3.25
CA PRO A 195 -13.13 -9.75 3.68
C PRO A 195 -14.22 -9.30 2.70
N LEU A 196 -14.07 -9.59 1.41
CA LEU A 196 -15.04 -9.23 0.37
C LEU A 196 -16.11 -10.29 0.16
N LYS A 197 -15.81 -11.56 0.46
CA LYS A 197 -16.74 -12.69 0.32
C LYS A 197 -18.04 -12.49 1.11
N ALA A 198 -17.95 -11.84 2.27
CA ALA A 198 -19.10 -11.55 3.13
C ALA A 198 -19.95 -10.36 2.65
N ILE A 199 -19.51 -9.64 1.61
CA ILE A 199 -20.17 -8.43 1.13
C ILE A 199 -20.77 -8.70 -0.26
N PRO A 200 -22.10 -8.91 -0.38
CA PRO A 200 -22.72 -9.24 -1.67
C PRO A 200 -22.46 -8.22 -2.79
N LYS A 201 -22.25 -6.95 -2.42
CA LYS A 201 -21.99 -5.86 -3.35
C LYS A 201 -20.61 -5.93 -4.01
N SER A 202 -19.67 -6.71 -3.44
CA SER A 202 -18.32 -6.88 -4.00
C SER A 202 -18.39 -7.41 -5.42
N LEU A 203 -19.21 -8.44 -5.67
CA LEU A 203 -19.38 -9.00 -7.01
C LEU A 203 -19.91 -7.97 -8.00
N HIS A 204 -20.97 -7.24 -7.61
CA HIS A 204 -21.59 -6.25 -8.48
C HIS A 204 -20.64 -5.10 -8.84
N LEU A 205 -19.91 -4.55 -7.85
CA LEU A 205 -18.97 -3.48 -8.11
C LEU A 205 -17.78 -3.97 -8.96
N MET A 206 -17.21 -5.12 -8.60
CA MET A 206 -16.06 -5.70 -9.31
C MET A 206 -16.41 -5.98 -10.78
N LYS A 207 -17.56 -6.60 -11.06
CA LYS A 207 -17.98 -6.87 -12.43
C LYS A 207 -18.27 -5.59 -13.22
N SER A 208 -18.92 -4.59 -12.61
CA SER A 208 -19.23 -3.34 -13.31
C SER A 208 -17.96 -2.60 -13.74
N VAL A 209 -16.95 -2.56 -12.88
CA VAL A 209 -15.65 -1.94 -13.19
C VAL A 209 -14.94 -2.71 -14.33
N LEU A 210 -14.85 -4.03 -14.22
CA LEU A 210 -14.13 -4.85 -15.20
C LEU A 210 -14.84 -4.95 -16.55
N SER A 211 -16.17 -5.03 -16.57
CA SER A 211 -16.97 -5.02 -17.80
C SER A 211 -16.84 -3.69 -18.53
N PHE A 212 -16.88 -2.56 -17.81
CA PHE A 212 -16.64 -1.27 -18.43
C PHE A 212 -15.19 -1.13 -18.92
N TYR A 213 -14.21 -1.61 -18.16
CA TYR A 213 -12.81 -1.62 -18.59
C TYR A 213 -12.57 -2.41 -19.87
N HIS A 214 -13.13 -3.63 -19.95
CA HIS A 214 -13.05 -4.46 -21.15
C HIS A 214 -13.66 -3.75 -22.36
N LEU A 215 -14.85 -3.17 -22.19
CA LEU A 215 -15.58 -2.44 -23.23
C LEU A 215 -14.78 -1.24 -23.74
N SER A 216 -14.33 -0.34 -22.85
CA SER A 216 -13.62 0.89 -23.23
C SER A 216 -12.27 0.62 -23.88
N ARG A 217 -11.60 -0.47 -23.50
CA ARG A 217 -10.35 -0.91 -24.13
C ARG A 217 -10.55 -1.57 -25.49
N GLN A 218 -11.81 -1.82 -25.91
CA GLN A 218 -12.19 -2.49 -27.16
C GLN A 218 -11.46 -3.84 -27.33
N ILE A 219 -11.32 -4.58 -26.23
CA ILE A 219 -10.61 -5.86 -26.23
C ILE A 219 -11.56 -6.92 -26.80
N SER A 220 -11.10 -7.68 -27.80
CA SER A 220 -11.88 -8.81 -28.34
C SER A 220 -11.71 -10.10 -27.52
N SER A 221 -10.58 -10.25 -26.82
CA SER A 221 -10.28 -11.38 -25.95
C SER A 221 -10.80 -11.20 -24.52
N SER A 222 -10.73 -12.28 -23.73
CA SER A 222 -10.98 -12.20 -22.29
C SER A 222 -9.92 -11.37 -21.57
N LEU A 223 -10.30 -10.80 -20.43
CA LEU A 223 -9.38 -10.15 -19.49
C LEU A 223 -8.46 -11.20 -18.83
N ILE A 224 -7.20 -10.82 -18.61
CA ILE A 224 -6.22 -11.68 -17.95
C ILE A 224 -6.46 -11.70 -16.43
N ASP A 225 -5.99 -12.75 -15.75
CA ASP A 225 -6.18 -12.91 -14.29
C ASP A 225 -5.69 -11.71 -13.49
N THR A 226 -4.56 -11.11 -13.90
CA THR A 226 -3.98 -9.91 -13.29
C THR A 226 -4.99 -8.77 -13.20
N ASP A 227 -5.83 -8.55 -14.21
CA ASP A 227 -6.83 -7.46 -14.22
C ASP A 227 -7.88 -7.67 -13.13
N TYR A 228 -8.33 -8.91 -12.93
CA TYR A 228 -9.27 -9.25 -11.86
C TYR A 228 -8.63 -9.06 -10.48
N MET A 229 -7.38 -9.49 -10.30
CA MET A 229 -6.67 -9.32 -9.03
C MET A 229 -6.50 -7.83 -8.69
N LEU A 230 -6.15 -6.99 -9.67
CA LEU A 230 -5.94 -5.56 -9.45
C LEU A 230 -7.25 -4.77 -9.21
N ALA A 231 -8.41 -5.30 -9.59
CA ALA A 231 -9.70 -4.66 -9.27
C ALA A 231 -10.05 -4.75 -7.77
N VAL A 232 -9.54 -5.76 -7.07
CA VAL A 232 -9.95 -6.10 -5.69
C VAL A 232 -9.67 -4.98 -4.68
N PRO A 233 -8.49 -4.34 -4.64
CA PRO A 233 -8.22 -3.26 -3.68
C PRO A 233 -9.14 -2.05 -3.86
N PHE A 234 -9.56 -1.74 -5.09
CA PHE A 234 -10.53 -0.66 -5.36
C PHE A 234 -11.92 -1.00 -4.85
N VAL A 235 -12.37 -2.24 -5.08
CA VAL A 235 -13.66 -2.74 -4.58
C VAL A 235 -13.66 -2.71 -3.05
N TYR A 236 -12.57 -3.16 -2.42
CA TYR A 236 -12.42 -3.12 -0.98
C TYR A 236 -12.41 -1.68 -0.44
N ASN A 237 -11.64 -0.78 -1.04
CA ASN A 237 -11.58 0.63 -0.65
C ASN A 237 -12.98 1.27 -0.73
N ALA A 238 -13.72 1.05 -1.82
CA ALA A 238 -15.06 1.58 -2.01
C ALA A 238 -16.06 1.09 -0.95
N LEU A 239 -16.01 -0.19 -0.57
CA LEU A 239 -17.00 -0.82 0.31
C LEU A 239 -16.66 -0.72 1.81
N SER A 240 -15.40 -0.51 2.19
CA SER A 240 -14.91 -0.57 3.58
C SER A 240 -15.70 0.28 4.59
N ASN A 241 -16.23 1.44 4.18
CA ASN A 241 -16.90 2.37 5.11
C ASN A 241 -18.43 2.28 5.12
N LYS A 242 -19.02 1.52 4.20
CA LYS A 242 -20.49 1.45 4.01
C LYS A 242 -20.93 0.09 3.43
N PRO A 243 -20.68 -1.03 4.13
CA PRO A 243 -21.06 -2.35 3.61
C PRO A 243 -22.58 -2.46 3.35
N THR A 244 -23.40 -1.71 4.11
CA THR A 244 -24.86 -1.74 4.04
C THR A 244 -25.49 -0.70 3.10
N ALA A 245 -24.80 0.37 2.72
CA ALA A 245 -25.37 1.42 1.86
C ALA A 245 -25.59 0.95 0.41
N LEU A 246 -26.66 1.42 -0.24
CA LEU A 246 -26.91 1.12 -1.65
C LEU A 246 -25.71 1.53 -2.51
N LEU A 247 -25.35 0.68 -3.48
CA LEU A 247 -24.28 1.00 -4.42
C LEU A 247 -24.85 1.96 -5.47
N HIS A 248 -24.41 3.21 -5.47
CA HIS A 248 -24.86 4.22 -6.42
C HIS A 248 -24.04 4.16 -7.72
N GLU A 249 -24.60 4.63 -8.83
CA GLU A 249 -23.86 4.72 -10.10
C GLU A 249 -22.60 5.59 -9.97
N LEU A 250 -22.64 6.62 -9.12
CA LEU A 250 -21.46 7.43 -8.84
C LEU A 250 -20.34 6.62 -8.17
N ASP A 251 -20.67 5.64 -7.32
CA ASP A 251 -19.67 4.78 -6.68
C ASP A 251 -19.00 3.87 -7.73
N LYS A 252 -19.78 3.31 -8.65
CA LYS A 252 -19.26 2.50 -9.77
C LYS A 252 -18.37 3.34 -10.68
N ALA A 253 -18.84 4.52 -11.10
CA ALA A 253 -18.09 5.43 -11.97
C ALA A 253 -16.77 5.88 -11.32
N SER A 254 -16.79 6.23 -10.03
CA SER A 254 -15.59 6.66 -9.30
C SER A 254 -14.60 5.50 -9.10
N THR A 255 -15.10 4.29 -8.88
CA THR A 255 -14.24 3.10 -8.76
C THR A 255 -13.62 2.72 -10.11
N ALA A 256 -14.40 2.82 -11.19
CA ALA A 256 -13.92 2.61 -12.55
C ALA A 256 -12.85 3.65 -12.94
N GLU A 257 -13.09 4.93 -12.65
CA GLU A 257 -12.12 6.01 -12.83
C GLU A 257 -10.77 5.69 -12.16
N GLN A 258 -10.79 5.30 -10.88
CA GLN A 258 -9.56 4.96 -10.16
C GLN A 258 -8.85 3.74 -10.76
N PHE A 259 -9.61 2.70 -11.13
CA PHE A 259 -9.06 1.50 -11.73
C PHE A 259 -8.36 1.80 -13.08
N PHE A 260 -9.02 2.55 -13.98
CA PHE A 260 -8.42 2.92 -15.26
C PHE A 260 -7.13 3.72 -15.08
N SER A 261 -7.18 4.78 -14.26
CA SER A 261 -6.03 5.63 -13.99
C SER A 261 -4.86 4.85 -13.41
N PHE A 262 -5.14 3.92 -12.50
CA PHE A 262 -4.13 3.03 -11.97
C PHE A 262 -3.53 2.14 -13.06
N MET A 263 -4.36 1.50 -13.89
CA MET A 263 -3.88 0.62 -14.95
C MET A 263 -2.95 1.34 -15.94
N GLU A 264 -3.19 2.62 -16.22
CA GLU A 264 -2.35 3.47 -17.07
C GLU A 264 -1.03 3.89 -16.40
N THR A 265 -1.08 4.23 -15.12
CA THR A 265 0.05 4.77 -14.34
C THR A 265 1.02 3.72 -13.79
N ARG A 266 0.72 2.42 -13.94
CA ARG A 266 1.64 1.34 -13.54
C ARG A 266 3.02 1.48 -14.21
N PHE A 267 4.08 1.16 -13.47
CA PHE A 267 5.43 1.06 -14.01
C PHE A 267 5.53 -0.02 -15.09
N GLY A 268 6.45 0.15 -16.05
CA GLY A 268 6.64 -0.75 -17.18
C GLY A 268 6.82 -2.22 -16.77
N TYR A 269 7.62 -2.48 -15.73
CA TYR A 269 7.88 -3.82 -15.20
C TYR A 269 6.64 -4.54 -14.62
N MET A 270 5.53 -3.83 -14.39
CA MET A 270 4.26 -4.41 -13.93
C MET A 270 3.30 -4.72 -15.08
N LYS A 271 3.57 -4.21 -16.29
CA LYS A 271 2.71 -4.39 -17.46
C LYS A 271 2.98 -5.74 -18.14
N GLU A 272 2.00 -6.21 -18.88
CA GLU A 272 2.08 -7.50 -19.59
C GLU A 272 2.63 -7.36 -21.02
N SER A 273 3.00 -6.15 -21.42
CA SER A 273 3.59 -5.86 -22.72
C SER A 273 5.03 -6.38 -22.74
N TYR A 274 5.32 -7.52 -23.38
CA TYR A 274 6.69 -8.04 -23.56
C TYR A 274 7.42 -7.30 -24.68
N ASN A 275 7.47 -5.98 -24.58
CA ASN A 275 8.19 -5.11 -25.52
C ASN A 275 9.56 -4.72 -24.93
N SER A 276 10.39 -4.04 -25.72
CA SER A 276 11.71 -3.58 -25.27
C SER A 276 11.67 -2.64 -24.07
N GLU A 277 10.59 -1.85 -23.93
CA GLU A 277 10.35 -0.97 -22.78
C GLU A 277 10.16 -1.79 -21.49
N PHE A 278 9.39 -2.87 -21.55
CA PHE A 278 9.23 -3.80 -20.44
C PHE A 278 10.56 -4.44 -20.05
N ASP A 279 11.34 -4.96 -21.01
CA ASP A 279 12.61 -5.63 -20.68
C ASP A 279 13.61 -4.66 -20.03
N THR A 280 13.61 -3.40 -20.48
CA THR A 280 14.43 -2.33 -19.88
C THR A 280 13.96 -2.03 -18.45
N SER A 281 12.66 -1.79 -18.27
CA SER A 281 12.07 -1.49 -16.96
C SER A 281 12.24 -2.65 -15.98
N TRP A 282 12.09 -3.89 -16.45
CA TRP A 282 12.28 -5.11 -15.66
C TRP A 282 13.74 -5.29 -15.23
N SER A 283 14.68 -5.03 -16.13
CA SER A 283 16.11 -5.12 -15.81
C SER A 283 16.51 -4.11 -14.74
N GLU A 284 16.00 -2.89 -14.80
CA GLU A 284 16.21 -1.88 -13.77
C GLU A 284 15.56 -2.28 -12.43
N PHE A 285 14.31 -2.75 -12.47
CA PHE A 285 13.62 -3.29 -11.30
C PHE A 285 14.43 -4.42 -10.64
N ASN A 286 14.89 -5.39 -11.42
CA ASN A 286 15.64 -6.54 -10.91
C ASN A 286 16.98 -6.12 -10.28
N ARG A 287 17.67 -5.15 -10.89
CA ARG A 287 18.89 -4.56 -10.34
C ARG A 287 18.62 -3.88 -9.00
N HIS A 288 17.55 -3.08 -8.91
CA HIS A 288 17.14 -2.45 -7.65
C HIS A 288 16.79 -3.49 -6.60
N LEU A 289 15.93 -4.46 -6.92
CA LEU A 289 15.52 -5.53 -6.02
C LEU A 289 16.73 -6.29 -5.46
N THR A 290 17.64 -6.75 -6.32
CA THR A 290 18.84 -7.49 -5.90
C THR A 290 19.71 -6.64 -4.98
N SER A 291 19.91 -5.36 -5.30
CA SER A 291 20.67 -4.44 -4.45
C SER A 291 20.01 -4.21 -3.09
N LYS A 292 18.69 -4.02 -3.04
CA LYS A 292 17.95 -3.82 -1.78
C LYS A 292 17.91 -5.08 -0.94
N LEU A 293 17.75 -6.25 -1.56
CA LEU A 293 17.78 -7.52 -0.85
C LEU A 293 19.17 -7.77 -0.24
N SER A 294 20.24 -7.53 -1.00
CA SER A 294 21.61 -7.65 -0.50
C SER A 294 21.90 -6.69 0.68
N TYR A 295 21.33 -5.49 0.65
CA TYR A 295 21.45 -4.52 1.74
C TYR A 295 20.73 -4.97 3.03
N VAL A 296 19.54 -5.59 2.91
CA VAL A 296 18.76 -6.06 4.06
C VAL A 296 19.30 -7.39 4.58
N ASP A 297 19.66 -8.29 3.67
CA ASP A 297 20.05 -9.66 3.97
C ASP A 297 20.92 -10.27 2.87
N ASN A 298 22.24 -10.06 2.99
CA ASN A 298 23.22 -10.53 2.01
C ASN A 298 23.30 -12.07 1.92
N ASP A 299 23.17 -12.75 3.06
CA ASP A 299 23.21 -14.23 3.10
C ASP A 299 22.01 -14.82 2.36
N LEU A 300 20.82 -14.24 2.53
CA LEU A 300 19.61 -14.69 1.82
C LEU A 300 19.74 -14.43 0.33
N GLN A 301 20.28 -13.27 -0.07
CA GLN A 301 20.52 -12.97 -1.47
C GLN A 301 21.49 -13.99 -2.08
N THR A 302 22.58 -14.33 -1.39
CA THR A 302 23.57 -15.32 -1.84
C THR A 302 22.93 -16.71 -1.97
N TYR A 303 22.11 -17.11 -0.99
CA TYR A 303 21.36 -18.37 -1.04
C TYR A 303 20.41 -18.43 -2.24
N LEU A 304 19.61 -17.37 -2.44
CA LEU A 304 18.70 -17.29 -3.57
C LEU A 304 19.45 -17.30 -4.89
N GLN A 305 20.61 -16.67 -4.97
CA GLN A 305 21.44 -16.73 -6.17
C GLN A 305 21.84 -18.16 -6.53
N ASP A 306 22.23 -18.97 -5.54
CA ASP A 306 22.54 -20.38 -5.73
C ASP A 306 21.30 -21.20 -6.15
N VAL A 307 20.17 -21.05 -5.45
CA VAL A 307 18.93 -21.78 -5.75
C VAL A 307 18.36 -21.43 -7.12
N LEU A 308 18.34 -20.15 -7.48
CA LEU A 308 17.78 -19.66 -8.73
C LEU A 308 18.67 -19.99 -9.94
N SER A 309 20.00 -20.04 -9.75
CA SER A 309 20.94 -20.38 -10.84
C SER A 309 20.95 -21.86 -11.20
N LYS A 310 20.42 -22.72 -10.32
CA LYS A 310 20.31 -24.18 -10.52
C LYS A 310 19.14 -24.58 -11.41
N ASP A 311 18.28 -23.66 -11.83
CA ASP A 311 17.12 -23.99 -12.67
C ASP A 311 17.58 -24.50 -14.05
N PRO A 312 17.28 -25.77 -14.41
CA PRO A 312 17.68 -26.35 -15.69
C PRO A 312 16.90 -25.78 -16.89
N SER A 313 15.82 -25.02 -16.66
CA SER A 313 15.00 -24.42 -17.71
C SER A 313 15.53 -23.08 -18.25
N ALA A 314 16.52 -22.47 -17.58
CA ALA A 314 17.11 -21.20 -18.01
C ALA A 314 18.13 -21.40 -19.14
N SER A 315 17.78 -20.97 -20.34
CA SER A 315 18.61 -21.05 -21.56
C SER A 315 19.56 -19.86 -21.75
N SER A 316 19.51 -18.85 -20.87
CA SER A 316 20.27 -17.60 -21.01
C SER A 316 21.60 -17.61 -20.27
N THR A 317 22.48 -16.66 -20.64
CA THR A 317 23.75 -16.34 -19.97
C THR A 317 23.58 -15.77 -18.56
N ASP A 318 22.37 -15.34 -18.17
CA ASP A 318 22.07 -14.78 -16.84
C ASP A 318 20.91 -15.54 -16.17
N LYS A 319 21.22 -16.76 -15.71
CA LYS A 319 20.25 -17.65 -15.05
C LYS A 319 19.65 -17.05 -13.79
N PHE A 320 20.41 -16.23 -13.08
CA PHE A 320 19.93 -15.57 -11.86
C PHE A 320 18.85 -14.53 -12.17
N ALA A 321 19.04 -13.70 -13.20
CA ALA A 321 18.05 -12.71 -13.60
C ALA A 321 16.72 -13.35 -14.04
N GLU A 322 16.77 -14.46 -14.79
CA GLU A 322 15.57 -15.21 -15.17
C GLU A 322 14.89 -15.88 -13.97
N GLY A 323 15.66 -16.47 -13.04
CA GLY A 323 15.12 -17.01 -11.81
C GLY A 323 14.46 -15.95 -10.93
N MET A 324 15.06 -14.76 -10.82
CA MET A 324 14.46 -13.62 -10.12
C MET A 324 13.21 -13.11 -10.82
N LYS A 325 13.15 -13.15 -12.16
CA LYS A 325 11.95 -12.85 -12.94
C LYS A 325 10.83 -13.82 -12.65
N ALA A 326 11.11 -15.12 -12.67
CA ALA A 326 10.13 -16.15 -12.31
C ALA A 326 9.61 -15.98 -10.88
N LEU A 327 10.48 -15.58 -9.95
CA LEU A 327 10.16 -15.38 -8.54
C LEU A 327 9.32 -14.11 -8.29
N ALA A 328 9.81 -12.95 -8.74
CA ALA A 328 9.26 -11.64 -8.34
C ALA A 328 8.10 -11.18 -9.23
N ARG A 329 8.12 -11.51 -10.53
CA ARG A 329 7.11 -11.02 -11.48
C ARG A 329 5.68 -11.38 -11.07
N PRO A 330 5.35 -12.61 -10.63
CA PRO A 330 3.98 -12.96 -10.23
C PRO A 330 3.43 -12.08 -9.10
N MET A 331 4.28 -11.67 -8.16
CA MET A 331 3.90 -10.80 -7.05
C MET A 331 3.72 -9.36 -7.54
N VAL A 332 4.72 -8.85 -8.27
CA VAL A 332 4.81 -7.43 -8.64
C VAL A 332 3.75 -7.05 -9.68
N ARG A 333 3.45 -7.93 -10.65
CA ARG A 333 2.43 -7.65 -11.69
C ARG A 333 1.03 -7.47 -11.11
N CYS A 334 0.73 -8.15 -10.00
CA CYS A 334 -0.54 -8.06 -9.28
C CYS A 334 -0.44 -7.15 -8.05
N LEU A 335 0.66 -6.41 -7.88
CA LEU A 335 0.93 -5.56 -6.71
C LEU A 335 0.63 -6.27 -5.38
N PHE A 336 1.12 -7.51 -5.28
CA PHE A 336 1.01 -8.44 -4.14
C PHE A 336 -0.40 -8.95 -3.79
N VAL A 337 -1.41 -8.62 -4.60
CA VAL A 337 -2.74 -9.22 -4.46
C VAL A 337 -2.65 -10.73 -4.71
N GLY A 338 -3.19 -11.53 -3.79
CA GLY A 338 -3.06 -13.00 -3.80
C GLY A 338 -1.81 -13.53 -3.09
N PHE A 339 -0.90 -12.66 -2.65
CA PHE A 339 0.31 -13.03 -1.90
C PHE A 339 0.31 -12.52 -0.47
N LEU A 340 -0.34 -11.38 -0.22
CA LEU A 340 -0.47 -10.77 1.10
C LEU A 340 -1.95 -10.71 1.52
N SER A 341 -2.19 -10.58 2.82
CA SER A 341 -3.54 -10.29 3.33
C SER A 341 -4.05 -8.96 2.76
N LEU A 342 -5.37 -8.82 2.58
CA LEU A 342 -5.93 -7.61 1.98
C LEU A 342 -5.58 -6.34 2.79
N ASP A 343 -5.50 -6.42 4.11
CA ASP A 343 -5.05 -5.31 4.96
C ASP A 343 -3.61 -4.88 4.64
N THR A 344 -2.69 -5.85 4.51
CA THR A 344 -1.30 -5.58 4.11
C THR A 344 -1.22 -5.05 2.68
N VAL A 345 -2.04 -5.57 1.76
CA VAL A 345 -2.15 -5.05 0.38
C VAL A 345 -2.57 -3.58 0.40
N MET A 346 -3.57 -3.20 1.21
CA MET A 346 -3.98 -1.80 1.31
C MET A 346 -2.84 -0.89 1.77
N PHE A 347 -2.01 -1.35 2.71
CA PHE A 347 -0.81 -0.59 3.11
C PHE A 347 0.17 -0.41 1.94
N VAL A 348 0.50 -1.48 1.22
CA VAL A 348 1.42 -1.42 0.07
C VAL A 348 0.90 -0.47 -1.00
N TRP A 349 -0.41 -0.53 -1.27
CA TRP A 349 -1.06 0.34 -2.24
C TRP A 349 -1.09 1.80 -1.78
N ASP A 350 -1.32 2.08 -0.50
CA ASP A 350 -1.22 3.43 0.05
C ASP A 350 0.19 4.00 -0.20
N GLN A 351 1.25 3.20 0.04
CA GLN A 351 2.63 3.62 -0.19
C GLN A 351 2.94 3.84 -1.67
N TYR A 352 2.33 3.06 -2.56
CA TYR A 352 2.47 3.24 -4.01
C TYR A 352 1.74 4.51 -4.49
N VAL A 353 0.48 4.70 -4.07
CA VAL A 353 -0.39 5.78 -4.53
C VAL A 353 0.16 7.15 -4.17
N ILE A 354 0.69 7.34 -2.96
CA ILE A 354 1.29 8.64 -2.56
C ILE A 354 2.50 9.03 -3.41
N GLY A 355 3.11 8.06 -4.10
CA GLY A 355 4.27 8.26 -4.95
C GLY A 355 3.96 8.56 -6.42
N LEU A 356 2.68 8.49 -6.83
CA LEU A 356 2.31 8.63 -8.24
C LEU A 356 2.61 10.02 -8.83
N ASP A 357 2.77 11.04 -7.99
CA ASP A 357 3.17 12.39 -8.37
C ASP A 357 4.68 12.66 -8.19
N ALA A 358 5.47 11.65 -7.77
CA ALA A 358 6.90 11.75 -7.50
C ALA A 358 7.70 10.81 -8.44
N PRO A 359 8.25 11.31 -9.57
CA PRO A 359 8.87 10.46 -10.60
C PRO A 359 10.05 9.60 -10.12
N SER A 360 10.79 10.07 -9.10
CA SER A 360 11.94 9.35 -8.53
C SER A 360 11.57 8.33 -7.45
N TYR A 361 10.30 8.24 -7.09
CA TYR A 361 9.83 7.35 -6.04
C TYR A 361 9.30 6.04 -6.62
N ASP A 362 9.93 4.94 -6.24
CA ASP A 362 9.44 3.60 -6.50
C ASP A 362 9.65 2.73 -5.25
N VAL A 363 8.56 2.43 -4.55
CA VAL A 363 8.58 1.66 -3.29
C VAL A 363 8.53 0.15 -3.51
N ILE A 364 8.19 -0.31 -4.71
CA ILE A 364 7.88 -1.72 -4.95
C ILE A 364 9.10 -2.64 -4.89
N PRO A 365 10.29 -2.27 -5.41
CA PRO A 365 11.51 -3.05 -5.18
C PRO A 365 11.82 -3.23 -3.70
N PHE A 366 11.54 -2.21 -2.87
CA PHE A 366 11.78 -2.24 -1.43
C PHE A 366 10.82 -3.18 -0.72
N ILE A 367 9.51 -3.07 -0.99
CA ILE A 367 8.51 -3.99 -0.45
C ILE A 367 8.80 -5.44 -0.86
N THR A 368 9.21 -5.66 -2.12
CA THR A 368 9.55 -7.00 -2.60
C THR A 368 10.75 -7.57 -1.84
N ALA A 369 11.82 -6.79 -1.66
CA ALA A 369 12.99 -7.21 -0.89
C ALA A 369 12.65 -7.51 0.58
N ILE A 370 11.82 -6.66 1.21
CA ILE A 370 11.36 -6.85 2.58
C ILE A 370 10.53 -8.13 2.70
N MET A 371 9.57 -8.37 1.80
CA MET A 371 8.74 -9.57 1.83
C MET A 371 9.61 -10.84 1.77
N ILE A 372 10.60 -10.87 0.88
CA ILE A 372 11.55 -11.98 0.75
C ILE A 372 12.35 -12.14 2.05
N SER A 373 12.88 -11.05 2.60
CA SER A 373 13.66 -11.08 3.85
C SER A 373 12.84 -11.52 5.07
N LEU A 374 11.60 -11.05 5.22
CA LEU A 374 10.72 -11.46 6.32
C LEU A 374 10.39 -12.96 6.30
N LEU A 375 10.48 -13.59 5.13
CA LEU A 375 10.27 -15.02 4.94
C LEU A 375 11.56 -15.84 4.89
N ARG A 376 12.71 -15.24 5.27
CA ARG A 376 14.04 -15.87 5.26
C ARG A 376 14.03 -17.31 5.75
N LEU A 377 13.52 -17.55 6.95
CA LEU A 377 13.58 -18.88 7.58
C LEU A 377 12.89 -19.95 6.72
N SER A 378 11.73 -19.63 6.14
CA SER A 378 11.01 -20.55 5.27
C SER A 378 11.69 -20.69 3.90
N ILE A 379 12.23 -19.61 3.34
CA ILE A 379 12.93 -19.62 2.05
C ILE A 379 14.21 -20.45 2.10
N LEU A 380 14.96 -20.39 3.20
CA LEU A 380 16.20 -21.17 3.38
C LEU A 380 15.95 -22.68 3.43
N GLN A 381 14.70 -23.13 3.58
CA GLN A 381 14.33 -24.54 3.51
C GLN A 381 13.97 -24.98 2.08
N CYS A 382 13.72 -24.04 1.17
CA CYS A 382 13.31 -24.32 -0.21
C CYS A 382 14.51 -24.73 -1.08
N GLN A 383 14.38 -25.78 -1.87
CA GLN A 383 15.46 -26.34 -2.67
C GLN A 383 15.45 -25.87 -4.13
N ASN A 384 14.33 -25.30 -4.59
CA ASN A 384 14.14 -24.88 -5.98
C ASN A 384 13.19 -23.68 -6.07
N VAL A 385 13.19 -23.03 -7.24
CA VAL A 385 12.40 -21.80 -7.51
C VAL A 385 10.91 -21.99 -7.22
N LYS A 386 10.34 -23.16 -7.57
CA LYS A 386 8.91 -23.44 -7.38
C LYS A 386 8.53 -23.47 -5.90
N GLU A 387 9.36 -24.09 -5.07
CA GLU A 387 9.17 -24.11 -3.62
C GLU A 387 9.25 -22.71 -3.01
N VAL A 388 10.18 -21.87 -3.49
CA VAL A 388 10.27 -20.48 -3.02
C VAL A 388 9.01 -19.70 -3.39
N ILE A 389 8.52 -19.81 -4.64
CA ILE A 389 7.28 -19.14 -5.08
C ILE A 389 6.09 -19.58 -4.23
N GLU A 390 5.96 -20.89 -3.96
CA GLU A 390 4.86 -21.41 -3.14
C GLU A 390 4.99 -20.98 -1.67
N CYS A 391 6.21 -20.92 -1.13
CA CYS A 391 6.48 -20.36 0.19
C CYS A 391 6.05 -18.89 0.27
N LEU A 392 6.40 -18.08 -0.72
CA LEU A 392 5.99 -16.67 -0.78
C LEU A 392 4.47 -16.52 -0.83
N ARG A 393 3.76 -17.37 -1.59
CA ARG A 393 2.30 -17.35 -1.67
C ARG A 393 1.63 -17.78 -0.36
N THR A 394 2.09 -18.88 0.23
CA THR A 394 1.43 -19.49 1.40
C THR A 394 1.77 -18.80 2.72
N ASN A 395 3.03 -18.38 2.90
CA ASN A 395 3.48 -17.70 4.11
C ASN A 395 3.37 -16.17 4.01
N GLY A 396 3.36 -15.60 2.80
CA GLY A 396 3.16 -14.16 2.60
C GLY A 396 1.86 -13.64 3.20
N ILE A 397 0.78 -14.43 3.12
CA ILE A 397 -0.56 -14.06 3.65
C ILE A 397 -0.52 -13.83 5.16
N LYS A 398 0.43 -14.45 5.87
CA LYS A 398 0.61 -14.31 7.32
C LYS A 398 1.35 -13.02 7.70
N LEU A 399 2.06 -12.40 6.76
CA LEU A 399 2.81 -11.17 7.00
C LEU A 399 1.86 -10.00 7.22
N LYS A 400 2.07 -9.30 8.33
CA LYS A 400 1.30 -8.12 8.70
C LYS A 400 2.00 -6.84 8.22
N LYS A 401 1.24 -5.81 7.90
CA LYS A 401 1.74 -4.49 7.48
C LYS A 401 2.76 -3.90 8.47
N GLU A 402 2.61 -4.15 9.76
CA GLU A 402 3.51 -3.62 10.79
C GLU A 402 4.95 -4.14 10.63
N LEU A 403 5.13 -5.37 10.12
CA LEU A 403 6.45 -5.91 9.81
C LEU A 403 7.11 -5.14 8.66
N PHE A 404 6.34 -4.83 7.61
CA PHE A 404 6.80 -4.00 6.51
C PHE A 404 7.12 -2.58 6.99
N MET A 405 6.25 -2.00 7.83
CA MET A 405 6.46 -0.66 8.37
C MET A 405 7.75 -0.59 9.18
N TYR A 406 8.00 -1.58 10.03
CA TYR A 406 9.23 -1.69 10.79
C TYR A 406 10.46 -1.77 9.87
N GLU A 407 10.44 -2.66 8.87
CA GLU A 407 11.57 -2.85 7.96
C GLU A 407 11.83 -1.64 7.06
N ILE A 408 10.78 -0.96 6.58
CA ILE A 408 10.92 0.31 5.87
C ILE A 408 11.58 1.34 6.79
N ASN A 409 11.09 1.48 8.02
CA ASN A 409 11.63 2.46 8.97
C ASN A 409 13.12 2.21 9.24
N ARG A 410 13.47 0.95 9.47
CA ARG A 410 14.84 0.51 9.78
C ARG A 410 15.79 0.70 8.60
N CYS A 411 15.39 0.27 7.40
CA CYS A 411 16.33 0.11 6.29
C CYS A 411 16.24 1.21 5.23
N PHE A 412 15.06 1.81 5.01
CA PHE A 412 14.79 2.53 3.76
C PHE A 412 14.06 3.87 3.91
N TYR A 413 13.54 4.21 5.10
CA TYR A 413 12.68 5.39 5.28
C TYR A 413 13.35 6.69 4.85
N ARG A 414 14.61 6.91 5.24
CA ARG A 414 15.36 8.10 4.83
C ARG A 414 15.48 8.24 3.31
N TYR A 415 15.75 7.13 2.63
CA TYR A 415 15.86 7.10 1.17
C TYR A 415 14.50 7.38 0.51
N LEU A 416 13.46 6.63 0.90
CA LEU A 416 12.13 6.76 0.32
C LEU A 416 11.53 8.15 0.56
N ARG A 417 11.78 8.73 1.74
CA ARG A 417 11.36 10.09 2.08
C ARG A 417 12.03 11.14 1.20
N ALA A 418 13.34 11.01 0.96
CA ALA A 418 14.06 11.89 0.07
C ALA A 418 13.56 11.77 -1.38
N SER A 419 13.25 10.55 -1.84
CA SER A 419 12.70 10.30 -3.16
C SER A 419 11.30 10.89 -3.38
N LEU A 420 10.47 10.99 -2.34
CA LEU A 420 9.14 11.63 -2.41
C LEU A 420 9.21 13.16 -2.51
N HIS A 421 10.07 13.80 -1.72
CA HIS A 421 10.11 15.27 -1.62
C HIS A 421 11.04 15.90 -2.67
N GLY A 422 11.88 15.10 -3.35
CA GLY A 422 12.96 15.60 -4.20
C GLY A 422 13.95 16.48 -3.43
N ASN A 423 14.95 17.03 -4.12
CA ASN A 423 15.79 18.11 -3.56
C ASN A 423 15.03 19.45 -3.47
N ALA A 424 13.72 19.46 -3.73
CA ALA A 424 12.88 20.66 -3.69
C ALA A 424 12.50 20.98 -2.25
N GLY A 425 13.42 21.62 -1.54
CA GLY A 425 13.23 22.86 -0.78
C GLY A 425 12.14 23.00 0.29
N ILE A 426 10.99 22.34 0.20
CA ILE A 426 9.99 22.38 1.27
C ILE A 426 10.40 21.35 2.32
N LYS A 427 11.35 21.75 3.15
CA LYS A 427 11.59 21.14 4.47
C LYS A 427 10.38 21.40 5.35
N MET A 428 9.25 20.74 5.07
CA MET A 428 8.34 20.48 6.17
C MET A 428 9.11 19.57 7.10
N ASP A 429 9.59 20.17 8.19
CA ASP A 429 10.24 19.47 9.25
C ASP A 429 9.20 18.58 9.94
N SER A 430 8.88 17.46 9.30
CA SER A 430 7.99 16.45 9.85
C SER A 430 8.63 15.76 11.06
N SER A 431 9.85 16.16 11.46
CA SER A 431 10.44 15.71 12.73
C SER A 431 9.70 16.29 13.94
N HIS A 432 8.88 17.35 13.75
CA HIS A 432 8.18 18.02 14.85
C HIS A 432 6.66 17.95 14.82
N TYR A 433 6.06 17.43 13.75
CA TYR A 433 4.60 17.34 13.65
C TYR A 433 4.16 15.92 13.34
N PRO A 434 3.87 15.14 14.39
CA PRO A 434 3.12 13.93 14.21
C PRO A 434 1.78 14.27 13.57
N ALA A 435 1.43 13.60 12.47
CA ALA A 435 0.05 13.60 12.01
C ALA A 435 -0.88 13.20 13.17
N PRO A 436 -2.16 13.62 13.23
CA PRO A 436 -3.04 13.32 14.36
C PRO A 436 -3.29 11.81 14.61
N TRP A 437 -2.93 10.93 13.68
CA TRP A 437 -2.86 9.47 13.89
C TRP A 437 -1.48 8.96 14.31
N ASN A 438 -0.43 9.76 14.13
CA ASN A 438 0.92 9.54 14.66
C ASN A 438 1.01 10.09 16.08
N LYS A 439 0.21 9.66 17.06
CA LYS A 439 0.46 10.14 18.44
C LYS A 439 1.85 9.79 19.00
N ASP A 440 2.67 9.06 18.23
CA ASP A 440 3.85 8.36 18.69
C ASP A 440 5.15 8.68 17.91
N SER A 441 5.27 9.79 17.16
CA SER A 441 6.46 9.98 16.30
C SER A 441 7.66 10.74 16.88
N SER A 442 7.57 11.42 18.03
CA SER A 442 8.75 12.10 18.63
C SER A 442 9.22 11.47 19.95
N ASP A 443 8.33 10.99 20.81
CA ASP A 443 8.67 10.35 22.10
C ASP A 443 8.53 8.81 22.10
N HIS A 444 7.98 8.23 21.04
CA HIS A 444 7.71 6.78 20.94
C HIS A 444 8.52 6.06 19.86
N SER A 445 9.47 6.72 19.18
CA SER A 445 10.36 6.04 18.23
C SER A 445 11.11 4.88 18.89
N GLU A 446 11.43 4.91 20.19
CA GLU A 446 12.01 3.76 20.86
C GLU A 446 10.95 2.77 21.38
N ALA A 447 9.85 3.24 21.96
CA ALA A 447 8.83 2.36 22.55
C ALA A 447 8.02 1.58 21.50
N GLU A 448 7.68 2.20 20.38
CA GLU A 448 6.98 1.56 19.26
C GLU A 448 7.95 0.68 18.47
N THR A 449 9.21 1.11 18.27
CA THR A 449 10.25 0.22 17.72
C THR A 449 10.49 -0.97 18.65
N GLN A 450 10.50 -0.79 19.98
CA GLN A 450 10.58 -1.89 20.95
C GLN A 450 9.33 -2.77 20.95
N ARG A 451 8.13 -2.20 20.75
CA ARG A 451 6.87 -2.96 20.62
C ARG A 451 6.84 -3.78 19.33
N LEU A 452 7.25 -3.17 18.21
CA LEU A 452 7.38 -3.82 16.91
C LEU A 452 8.48 -4.87 16.94
N GLN A 453 9.62 -4.59 17.59
CA GLN A 453 10.69 -5.55 17.83
C GLN A 453 10.20 -6.71 18.71
N LYS A 454 9.42 -6.45 19.77
CA LYS A 454 8.76 -7.49 20.56
C LYS A 454 7.77 -8.30 19.74
N LEU A 455 6.97 -7.68 18.87
CA LEU A 455 6.07 -8.39 17.96
C LEU A 455 6.84 -9.24 16.96
N LEU A 456 7.98 -8.75 16.46
CA LEU A 456 8.86 -9.46 15.55
C LEU A 456 9.56 -10.63 16.25
N GLU A 457 9.98 -10.44 17.50
CA GLU A 457 10.52 -11.49 18.37
C GLU A 457 9.43 -12.52 18.73
N GLU A 458 8.20 -12.09 18.99
CA GLU A 458 7.08 -13.00 19.26
C GLU A 458 6.67 -13.79 18.01
N GLU A 459 6.60 -13.15 16.84
CA GLU A 459 6.37 -13.79 15.54
C GLU A 459 7.51 -14.76 15.22
N SER A 460 8.77 -14.33 15.39
CA SER A 460 9.96 -15.16 15.20
C SER A 460 9.95 -16.36 16.15
N ARG A 461 9.60 -16.16 17.43
CA ARG A 461 9.43 -17.26 18.41
C ARG A 461 8.26 -18.17 18.04
N LYS A 462 7.15 -17.64 17.53
CA LYS A 462 6.01 -18.46 17.06
C LYS A 462 6.40 -19.28 15.83
N MET A 463 7.11 -18.68 14.88
CA MET A 463 7.67 -19.36 13.71
C MET A 463 8.67 -20.45 14.13
N GLN A 464 9.61 -20.15 15.03
CA GLN A 464 10.54 -21.14 15.59
C GLN A 464 9.81 -22.28 16.30
N LYS A 465 8.77 -22.01 17.09
CA LYS A 465 7.98 -23.07 17.74
C LYS A 465 7.23 -23.96 16.73
N ILE A 466 6.72 -23.37 15.65
CA ILE A 466 6.10 -24.12 14.57
C ILE A 466 7.16 -24.98 13.86
N GLU A 467 8.37 -24.47 13.68
CA GLU A 467 9.50 -25.16 13.06
C GLU A 467 10.08 -26.27 13.94
N GLU A 468 10.21 -26.05 15.25
CA GLU A 468 10.58 -27.10 16.20
C GLU A 468 9.55 -28.21 16.19
N LYS A 469 8.26 -27.86 16.14
CA LYS A 469 7.18 -28.85 16.07
C LYS A 469 7.21 -29.63 14.76
N SER A 470 7.40 -28.97 13.62
CA SER A 470 7.49 -29.64 12.32
C SER A 470 8.76 -30.50 12.21
N ALA A 471 9.89 -30.04 12.75
CA ALA A 471 11.13 -30.80 12.82
C ALA A 471 10.99 -32.05 13.72
N LEU A 472 10.28 -31.94 14.84
CA LEU A 472 9.94 -33.08 15.71
C LEU A 472 9.06 -34.10 14.99
N GLU A 473 8.02 -33.64 14.28
CA GLU A 473 7.15 -34.51 13.48
C GLU A 473 7.94 -35.23 12.36
N ILE A 474 8.82 -34.51 11.65
CA ILE A 474 9.70 -35.10 10.64
C ILE A 474 10.65 -36.13 11.25
N ARG A 475 11.20 -35.86 12.44
CA ARG A 475 12.10 -36.79 13.14
C ARG A 475 11.37 -38.05 13.60
N SER A 476 10.12 -37.91 14.06
CA SER A 476 9.24 -39.03 14.40
C SER A 476 8.96 -39.90 13.18
N LEU A 477 8.55 -39.30 12.07
CA LEU A 477 8.27 -40.01 10.81
C LEU A 477 9.51 -40.72 10.26
N LYS A 478 10.69 -40.11 10.33
CA LYS A 478 11.94 -40.76 9.92
C LYS A 478 12.26 -42.00 10.75
N LYS A 479 12.00 -41.95 12.06
CA LYS A 479 12.22 -43.10 12.95
C LYS A 479 11.25 -44.23 12.63
N GLU A 480 9.99 -43.90 12.38
CA GLU A 480 8.95 -44.87 11.99
C GLU A 480 9.26 -45.54 10.64
N ILE A 481 9.78 -44.78 9.67
CA ILE A 481 10.25 -45.31 8.39
C ILE A 481 11.41 -46.28 8.58
N GLU A 482 12.37 -45.96 9.45
CA GLU A 482 13.54 -46.83 9.68
C GLU A 482 13.15 -48.13 10.39
N GLU A 483 12.25 -48.05 11.38
CA GLU A 483 11.68 -49.23 12.04
C GLU A 483 10.90 -50.13 11.06
N LEU A 484 10.19 -49.55 10.09
CA LEU A 484 9.52 -50.30 9.03
C LEU A 484 10.53 -50.97 8.08
N LYS A 485 11.62 -50.30 7.73
CA LYS A 485 12.68 -50.90 6.90
C LYS A 485 13.35 -52.07 7.60
N GLU A 486 13.68 -51.96 8.87
CA GLU A 486 14.25 -53.07 9.65
C GLU A 486 13.31 -54.27 9.71
N LYS A 487 12.00 -54.04 9.85
CA LYS A 487 10.99 -55.11 9.81
C LYS A 487 10.92 -55.79 8.43
N ILE A 488 10.96 -55.02 7.34
CA ILE A 488 10.96 -55.56 5.98
C ILE A 488 12.23 -56.37 5.73
N GLU A 489 13.39 -55.91 6.20
CA GLU A 489 14.67 -56.61 6.03
C GLU A 489 14.68 -57.93 6.81
N LYS A 490 14.16 -57.94 8.05
CA LYS A 490 13.98 -59.18 8.83
C LYS A 490 13.03 -60.16 8.13
N GLN A 491 11.89 -59.70 7.63
CA GLN A 491 10.96 -60.57 6.89
C GLN A 491 11.58 -61.15 5.62
N LYS A 492 12.39 -60.37 4.90
CA LYS A 492 13.14 -60.89 3.74
C LYS A 492 14.19 -61.92 4.12
N GLN A 493 14.89 -61.72 5.24
CA GLN A 493 15.86 -62.70 5.75
C GLN A 493 15.18 -63.99 6.21
N GLU A 494 14.03 -63.91 6.86
CA GLU A 494 13.22 -65.06 7.26
C GLU A 494 12.69 -65.83 6.03
N GLN A 495 12.16 -65.13 5.03
CA GLN A 495 11.72 -65.76 3.77
C GLN A 495 12.86 -66.40 2.97
N ASN A 496 14.06 -65.81 2.95
CA ASN A 496 15.23 -66.40 2.30
C ASN A 496 15.76 -67.63 3.07
N GLN A 497 15.62 -67.67 4.39
CA GLN A 497 15.98 -68.84 5.19
C GLN A 497 14.98 -69.99 5.04
N GLU A 498 13.69 -69.70 4.87
CA GLU A 498 12.68 -70.71 4.57
C GLU A 498 12.83 -71.26 3.13
N GLY A 499 13.09 -70.39 2.14
CA GLY A 499 13.33 -70.82 0.76
C GLY A 499 14.60 -71.67 0.58
N ASN A 500 15.65 -71.43 1.37
CA ASN A 500 16.86 -72.26 1.36
C ASN A 500 16.68 -73.61 2.07
N LYS A 501 15.72 -73.74 3.00
CA LYS A 501 15.39 -75.04 3.62
C LYS A 501 14.58 -75.92 2.66
N GLU A 502 13.68 -75.35 1.86
CA GLU A 502 12.90 -76.11 0.87
C GLU A 502 13.71 -76.56 -0.36
N GLN A 503 14.84 -75.90 -0.67
CA GLN A 503 15.75 -76.34 -1.74
C GLN A 503 16.81 -77.37 -1.29
N GLY A 504 16.98 -77.59 0.01
CA GLY A 504 17.88 -78.60 0.56
C GLY A 504 17.25 -80.00 0.75
N GLU A 505 15.92 -80.11 0.61
CA GLU A 505 15.15 -81.36 0.77
C GLU A 505 14.61 -81.94 -0.55
N LYS A 506 15.04 -81.42 -1.70
CA LYS A 506 14.84 -82.04 -3.02
C LYS A 506 16.18 -82.49 -3.59
#